data_AF-A0A7X9H8Y1-F1
#
_entry.id   AF-A0A7X9H8Y1-F1
#
_cell.length_a   1.000
_cell.length_b   1.000
_cell.length_c   1.000
_cell.angle_alpha   90.00
_cell.angle_beta   90.00
_cell.angle_gamma   90.00
#
_symmetry.space_group_name_H-M   'P 1'
#
loop_
_entity.id
_entity.type
_entity.pdbx_description
1 polymer ?
#
loop_
_entity_poly.entity_id
_entity_poly.type
_entity_poly.pdbx_seq_one_letter_code
_entity_poly.pdbx_strand_id
1 'polypeptide(L)'
;MVSKRKILIVPDKFKGSLSASQVADAVEEAIRMRMVHLSELEIEKIPMADGGDGSLDVMYEALSKNFSSEARFMDVECCDPLRRPLTAPLLLFRSDGKQCAFIEMARCCGLTLLKEKERDPLKTDTYGLGMMIRAAAEAGARRIIIGIGGSATNDMGYGIWGKNGSISPEEIVQLCDKITFQVACDVDNPLLGLDGATMVYAPQKGANQTTLPQLEQRMEFYASKAQSILMSCGGEFAKRAAHITLIPGGGAAGGLGAAFYSFFKAELRPGWQLFAEMLSLEEKIAAAETIITGEGRFDTQSLSGKLIDGIASLCRKYGKSPVVVCGESTVSPELIKKHKIGNVYQLMDICPDRQSCINSAEVLLSGKDPALVEAGCDEAGRGCLAGPVFAAAVVLPQGFSHPLLNDSKQLNTSQREELRKIIEKEAMAWSVASIDAGEIDRINILNASIKGMHRALDNLKDSDGEKVIPSIIFVDGNRFRSYGETPHHCIVKGDGKLSCIAAASILAKTHRDEYMRQIAAEYPQYEWEENMAYPTAKHKEAIALYGLTPYHRRSFNLTCRQLNLHI
;
A
#
# COMPACT_ATOMS: atom_id res chain seq x y z
N MET A 1 -21.12 18.67 5.14
CA MET A 1 -19.72 18.35 4.77
C MET A 1 -19.76 17.15 3.84
N VAL A 2 -19.18 17.24 2.65
CA VAL A 2 -18.98 16.06 1.80
C VAL A 2 -17.98 15.17 2.53
N SER A 3 -18.35 13.92 2.80
CA SER A 3 -17.42 12.95 3.42
C SER A 3 -16.24 12.74 2.47
N LYS A 4 -15.01 12.97 2.95
CA LYS A 4 -13.82 12.68 2.16
C LYS A 4 -13.74 11.19 1.86
N ARG A 5 -13.25 10.83 0.66
CA ARG A 5 -12.96 9.44 0.33
C ARG A 5 -11.70 9.04 1.07
N LYS A 6 -11.77 7.94 1.80
CA LYS A 6 -10.67 7.50 2.67
C LYS A 6 -9.96 6.30 2.06
N ILE A 7 -8.67 6.44 1.79
CA ILE A 7 -7.78 5.36 1.38
C ILE A 7 -6.87 5.01 2.56
N LEU A 8 -6.83 3.74 2.89
CA LEU A 8 -5.95 3.21 3.93
C LEU A 8 -4.83 2.39 3.29
N ILE A 9 -3.58 2.78 3.51
CA ILE A 9 -2.38 2.13 2.98
C ILE A 9 -1.66 1.41 4.13
N VAL A 10 -1.62 0.08 4.09
CA VAL A 10 -1.14 -0.80 5.18
C VAL A 10 -0.11 -1.81 4.68
N PRO A 11 1.07 -1.38 4.19
CA PRO A 11 2.06 -2.29 3.63
C PRO A 11 2.97 -2.89 4.69
N ASP A 12 3.58 -4.03 4.36
CA ASP A 12 4.82 -4.51 4.97
C ASP A 12 6.03 -4.05 4.12
N LYS A 13 7.24 -4.24 4.66
CA LYS A 13 8.50 -4.00 3.97
C LYS A 13 8.65 -4.87 2.72
N PHE A 14 9.26 -4.30 1.69
CA PHE A 14 9.75 -5.06 0.55
C PHE A 14 11.15 -5.54 0.91
N LYS A 15 11.24 -6.75 1.48
CA LYS A 15 12.48 -7.29 2.07
C LYS A 15 13.67 -7.18 1.11
N GLY A 16 14.74 -6.53 1.56
CA GLY A 16 15.95 -6.28 0.77
C GLY A 16 15.86 -5.08 -0.18
N SER A 17 14.77 -4.31 -0.14
CA SER A 17 14.51 -3.16 -1.00
C SER A 17 14.04 -1.94 -0.19
N LEU A 18 12.77 -1.92 0.25
CA LEU A 18 12.14 -0.78 0.90
C LEU A 18 11.60 -1.12 2.29
N SER A 19 11.65 -0.17 3.22
CA SER A 19 10.91 -0.23 4.47
C SER A 19 9.40 -0.11 4.23
N ALA A 20 8.58 -0.50 5.21
CA ALA A 20 7.13 -0.36 5.10
C ALA A 20 6.70 1.12 4.89
N SER A 21 7.38 2.07 5.55
CA SER A 21 7.10 3.51 5.37
C SER A 21 7.42 3.97 3.95
N GLN A 22 8.56 3.55 3.38
CA GLN A 22 8.92 3.87 2.00
C GLN A 22 7.93 3.30 0.98
N VAL A 23 7.43 2.07 1.21
CA VAL A 23 6.36 1.50 0.37
C VAL A 23 5.09 2.34 0.48
N ALA A 24 4.69 2.73 1.70
CA ALA A 24 3.49 3.54 1.90
C ALA A 24 3.60 4.92 1.25
N ASP A 25 4.77 5.55 1.34
CA ASP A 25 5.08 6.85 0.72
C ASP A 25 5.02 6.77 -0.81
N ALA A 26 5.66 5.75 -1.40
CA ALA A 26 5.65 5.56 -2.86
C ALA A 26 4.24 5.32 -3.39
N VAL A 27 3.42 4.53 -2.70
CA VAL A 27 2.02 4.31 -3.09
C VAL A 27 1.17 5.58 -2.94
N GLU A 28 1.33 6.33 -1.84
CA GLU A 28 0.64 7.62 -1.67
C GLU A 28 1.02 8.59 -2.78
N GLU A 29 2.31 8.67 -3.11
CA GLU A 29 2.82 9.53 -4.17
C GLU A 29 2.21 9.16 -5.53
N ALA A 30 2.18 7.87 -5.89
CA ALA A 30 1.56 7.41 -7.13
C ALA A 30 0.10 7.84 -7.26
N ILE A 31 -0.66 7.75 -6.15
CA ILE A 31 -2.06 8.18 -6.07
C ILE A 31 -2.17 9.69 -6.28
N ARG A 32 -1.35 10.48 -5.55
CA ARG A 32 -1.38 11.94 -5.61
C ARG A 32 -0.99 12.49 -6.98
N MET A 33 -0.07 11.84 -7.68
CA MET A 33 0.37 12.26 -9.02
C MET A 33 -0.71 12.07 -10.09
N ARG A 34 -1.65 11.14 -9.91
CA ARG A 34 -2.59 10.73 -10.96
C ARG A 34 -4.03 11.15 -10.70
N MET A 35 -4.41 11.38 -9.43
CA MET A 35 -5.81 11.67 -9.10
C MET A 35 -6.18 13.15 -9.24
N VAL A 36 -7.39 13.40 -9.74
CA VAL A 36 -8.08 14.70 -9.56
C VAL A 36 -8.73 14.78 -8.18
N HIS A 37 -9.15 15.98 -7.76
CA HIS A 37 -9.84 16.21 -6.47
C HIS A 37 -9.08 15.75 -5.22
N LEU A 38 -7.76 15.98 -5.18
CA LEU A 38 -6.93 15.63 -4.03
C LEU A 38 -7.43 16.22 -2.70
N SER A 39 -8.18 17.33 -2.72
CA SER A 39 -8.80 17.95 -1.55
C SER A 39 -9.92 17.11 -0.92
N GLU A 40 -10.59 16.27 -1.72
CA GLU A 40 -11.64 15.34 -1.29
C GLU A 40 -11.08 13.99 -0.83
N LEU A 41 -9.78 13.77 -0.96
CA LEU A 41 -9.10 12.53 -0.61
C LEU A 41 -8.43 12.63 0.76
N GLU A 42 -8.66 11.63 1.59
CA GLU A 42 -7.93 11.39 2.83
C GLU A 42 -7.13 10.09 2.67
N ILE A 43 -5.80 10.20 2.70
CA ILE A 43 -4.92 9.04 2.67
C ILE A 43 -4.34 8.87 4.06
N GLU A 44 -4.60 7.71 4.66
CA GLU A 44 -4.02 7.30 5.93
C GLU A 44 -3.04 6.16 5.70
N LYS A 45 -1.82 6.30 6.22
CA LYS A 45 -0.74 5.31 6.11
C LYS A 45 -0.49 4.65 7.46
N ILE A 46 -0.47 3.33 7.47
CA ILE A 46 -0.10 2.49 8.60
C ILE A 46 0.94 1.49 8.11
N PRO A 47 2.21 1.90 8.02
CA PRO A 47 3.29 0.96 7.77
C PRO A 47 3.24 -0.12 8.85
N MET A 48 3.24 -1.38 8.48
CA MET A 48 3.19 -2.49 9.43
C MET A 48 4.58 -3.04 9.68
N ALA A 49 4.73 -3.66 10.83
CA ALA A 49 5.95 -4.35 11.21
C ALA A 49 5.63 -5.70 11.87
N ASP A 50 6.60 -6.60 11.78
CA ASP A 50 6.59 -7.95 12.33
C ASP A 50 7.15 -8.01 13.76
N GLY A 51 7.50 -6.87 14.35
CA GLY A 51 8.24 -6.81 15.61
C GLY A 51 9.75 -7.09 15.44
N GLY A 52 10.25 -7.11 14.20
CA GLY A 52 11.68 -7.14 13.89
C GLY A 52 12.33 -5.75 13.84
N ASP A 53 13.49 -5.69 13.18
CA ASP A 53 14.28 -4.47 13.01
C ASP A 53 13.47 -3.35 12.32
N GLY A 54 13.47 -2.16 12.92
CA GLY A 54 12.75 -0.97 12.44
C GLY A 54 11.28 -0.88 12.90
N SER A 55 10.77 -1.86 13.65
CA SER A 55 9.39 -1.85 14.15
C SER A 55 9.11 -0.72 15.13
N LEU A 56 10.12 -0.34 15.93
CA LEU A 56 10.05 0.74 16.90
C LEU A 56 9.76 2.09 16.22
N ASP A 57 10.48 2.40 15.14
CA ASP A 57 10.35 3.66 14.40
C ASP A 57 8.99 3.75 13.71
N VAL A 58 8.55 2.65 13.09
CA VAL A 58 7.22 2.51 12.48
C VAL A 58 6.11 2.75 13.50
N MET A 59 6.23 2.16 14.69
CA MET A 59 5.24 2.32 15.74
C MET A 59 5.19 3.76 16.28
N TYR A 60 6.35 4.39 16.47
CA TYR A 60 6.42 5.78 16.89
C TYR A 60 5.77 6.71 15.87
N GLU A 61 6.07 6.54 14.58
CA GLU A 61 5.50 7.37 13.50
C GLU A 61 3.97 7.24 13.44
N ALA A 62 3.45 6.01 13.59
CA ALA A 62 2.02 5.75 13.57
C ALA A 62 1.30 6.31 14.81
N LEU A 63 1.86 6.13 16.01
CA LEU A 63 1.25 6.60 17.25
C LEU A 63 1.35 8.12 17.42
N SER A 64 2.45 8.74 16.98
CA SER A 64 2.65 10.20 17.09
C SER A 64 1.61 11.02 16.32
N LYS A 65 0.94 10.41 15.33
CA LYS A 65 -0.19 11.02 14.60
C LYS A 65 -1.44 11.16 15.49
N ASN A 66 -1.53 10.42 16.59
CA ASN A 66 -2.61 10.50 17.57
C ASN A 66 -2.12 11.14 18.87
N PHE A 67 -2.52 12.39 19.13
CA PHE A 67 -2.11 13.14 20.33
C PHE A 67 -2.43 12.44 21.65
N SER A 68 -3.50 11.65 21.72
CA SER A 68 -3.88 10.91 22.94
C SER A 68 -2.94 9.76 23.28
N SER A 69 -2.06 9.37 22.36
CA SER A 69 -1.08 8.31 22.60
C SER A 69 0.10 8.77 23.45
N GLU A 70 0.37 10.07 23.58
CA GLU A 70 1.55 10.60 24.29
C GLU A 70 2.86 9.85 23.93
N ALA A 71 2.97 9.40 22.67
CA ALA A 71 4.08 8.58 22.21
C ALA A 71 5.40 9.35 22.27
N ARG A 72 6.40 8.77 22.93
CA ARG A 72 7.75 9.36 23.05
C ARG A 72 8.82 8.30 23.18
N PHE A 73 9.98 8.60 22.62
CA PHE A 73 11.19 7.81 22.89
C PHE A 73 11.70 8.07 24.31
N MET A 74 12.29 7.03 24.88
CA MET A 74 13.08 7.09 26.10
C MET A 74 14.39 6.35 25.85
N ASP A 75 15.50 7.08 25.87
CA ASP A 75 16.83 6.51 25.79
C ASP A 75 17.19 5.82 27.10
N VAL A 76 17.72 4.62 27.00
CA VAL A 76 18.12 3.79 28.14
C VAL A 76 19.58 3.46 28.02
N GLU A 77 20.36 3.76 29.06
CA GLU A 77 21.72 3.26 29.19
C GLU A 77 21.69 1.76 29.50
N CYS A 78 22.16 0.96 28.55
CA CYS A 78 22.19 -0.49 28.61
C CYS A 78 23.54 -1.04 28.13
N CYS A 79 23.53 -2.25 27.60
CA CYS A 79 24.68 -2.83 26.92
C CYS A 79 24.26 -3.58 25.66
N ASP A 80 25.24 -3.78 24.78
CA ASP A 80 25.10 -4.59 23.57
C ASP A 80 25.18 -6.11 23.86
N PRO A 81 25.09 -7.00 22.85
CA PRO A 81 25.16 -8.45 23.08
C PRO A 81 26.46 -8.94 23.73
N LEU A 82 27.55 -8.17 23.66
CA LEU A 82 28.86 -8.49 24.24
C LEU A 82 29.10 -7.75 25.56
N ARG A 83 28.04 -7.18 26.15
CA ARG A 83 28.05 -6.37 27.38
C ARG A 83 28.91 -5.10 27.29
N ARG A 84 29.12 -4.56 26.09
CA ARG A 84 29.74 -3.23 25.91
C ARG A 84 28.68 -2.15 26.17
N PRO A 85 29.02 -1.01 26.80
CA PRO A 85 28.06 0.07 27.03
C PRO A 85 27.37 0.52 25.74
N LEU A 86 26.06 0.73 25.82
CA LEU A 86 25.22 1.14 24.70
C LEU A 86 24.09 2.00 25.23
N THR A 87 23.62 2.96 24.43
CA THR A 87 22.34 3.63 24.67
C THR A 87 21.36 3.18 23.60
N ALA A 88 20.21 2.65 24.02
CA ALA A 88 19.17 2.19 23.12
C ALA A 88 17.81 2.82 23.47
N PRO A 89 17.01 3.21 22.47
CA PRO A 89 15.69 3.75 22.71
C PRO A 89 14.66 2.65 22.98
N LEU A 90 13.67 2.96 23.83
CA LEU A 90 12.37 2.29 23.84
C LEU A 90 11.25 3.31 23.62
N LEU A 91 10.07 2.82 23.22
CA LEU A 91 8.91 3.66 22.97
C LEU A 91 7.95 3.59 24.14
N LEU A 92 7.64 4.73 24.76
CA LEU A 92 6.58 4.88 25.73
C LEU A 92 5.35 5.49 25.07
N PHE A 93 4.17 4.96 25.38
CA PHE A 93 2.90 5.48 24.87
C PHE A 93 1.75 5.14 25.82
N ARG A 94 0.59 5.77 25.63
CA ARG A 94 -0.66 5.50 26.32
C ARG A 94 -1.63 4.75 25.44
N SER A 95 -2.24 3.72 26.01
CA SER A 95 -3.31 2.94 25.39
C SER A 95 -4.28 2.52 26.50
N ASP A 96 -5.59 2.70 26.26
CA ASP A 96 -6.66 2.45 27.24
C ASP A 96 -6.42 3.09 28.61
N GLY A 97 -5.88 4.32 28.61
CA GLY A 97 -5.56 5.08 29.82
C GLY A 97 -4.36 4.56 30.63
N LYS A 98 -3.68 3.50 30.17
CA LYS A 98 -2.50 2.91 30.80
C LYS A 98 -1.23 3.30 30.06
N GLN A 99 -0.12 3.42 30.81
CA GLN A 99 1.21 3.55 30.24
C GLN A 99 1.65 2.20 29.68
N CYS A 100 2.10 2.19 28.43
CA CYS A 100 2.64 1.04 27.71
C CYS A 100 4.09 1.34 27.29
N ALA A 101 4.85 0.28 27.07
CA ALA A 101 6.18 0.35 26.45
C ALA A 101 6.29 -0.66 25.30
N PHE A 102 6.95 -0.26 24.21
CA PHE A 102 7.40 -1.17 23.16
C PHE A 102 8.93 -1.18 23.13
N ILE A 103 9.50 -2.38 23.20
CA ILE A 103 10.95 -2.62 23.19
C ILE A 103 11.27 -3.46 21.97
N GLU A 104 12.10 -2.92 21.07
CA GLU A 104 12.67 -3.68 19.96
C GLU A 104 14.01 -4.26 20.41
N MET A 105 14.06 -5.58 20.67
CA MET A 105 15.25 -6.19 21.27
C MET A 105 16.49 -6.03 20.39
N ALA A 106 16.32 -5.90 19.07
CA ALA A 106 17.42 -5.72 18.13
C ALA A 106 18.27 -4.47 18.45
N ARG A 107 17.69 -3.47 19.11
CA ARG A 107 18.38 -2.23 19.49
C ARG A 107 19.42 -2.41 20.59
N CYS A 108 19.36 -3.49 21.37
CA CYS A 108 20.38 -3.82 22.38
C CYS A 108 20.97 -5.23 22.25
N CYS A 109 20.26 -6.15 21.63
CA CYS A 109 20.62 -7.56 21.51
C CYS A 109 20.63 -8.03 20.03
N GLY A 110 20.67 -7.11 19.07
CA GLY A 110 20.56 -7.40 17.63
C GLY A 110 21.87 -7.74 16.94
N LEU A 111 21.75 -8.46 15.82
CA LEU A 111 22.87 -8.91 14.99
C LEU A 111 23.60 -7.76 14.28
N THR A 112 22.89 -6.65 14.03
CA THR A 112 23.41 -5.43 13.36
C THR A 112 24.36 -4.63 14.25
N LEU A 113 24.34 -4.85 15.56
CA LEU A 113 25.26 -4.25 16.53
C LEU A 113 26.67 -4.89 16.49
N LEU A 114 26.81 -6.03 15.82
CA LEU A 114 28.04 -6.82 15.78
C LEU A 114 28.64 -6.83 14.37
N LYS A 115 29.95 -6.64 14.30
CA LYS A 115 30.72 -6.96 13.09
C LYS A 115 30.65 -8.46 12.85
N GLU A 116 30.77 -8.90 11.60
CA GLU A 116 30.67 -10.32 11.25
C GLU A 116 31.64 -11.21 12.05
N LYS A 117 32.88 -10.74 12.25
CA LYS A 117 33.89 -11.43 13.08
C LYS A 117 33.59 -11.46 14.59
N GLU A 118 32.67 -10.64 15.06
CA GLU A 118 32.24 -10.56 16.47
C GLU A 118 31.03 -11.47 16.75
N ARG A 119 30.42 -12.03 15.71
CA ARG A 119 29.24 -12.90 15.81
C ARG A 119 29.66 -14.25 16.39
N ASP A 120 29.51 -14.37 17.71
CA ASP A 120 29.81 -15.58 18.46
C ASP A 120 28.69 -15.85 19.47
N PRO A 121 27.73 -16.74 19.14
CA PRO A 121 26.57 -16.99 19.98
C PRO A 121 26.93 -17.70 21.29
N LEU A 122 28.17 -18.17 21.47
CA LEU A 122 28.64 -18.66 22.77
C LEU A 122 28.92 -17.51 23.74
N LYS A 123 29.24 -16.31 23.24
CA LYS A 123 29.58 -15.13 24.05
C LYS A 123 28.46 -14.11 24.15
N THR A 124 27.56 -14.06 23.17
CA THR A 124 26.49 -13.08 23.18
C THR A 124 25.39 -13.44 24.17
N ASP A 125 24.88 -12.45 24.91
CA ASP A 125 23.78 -12.64 25.85
C ASP A 125 22.76 -11.48 25.83
N THR A 126 21.68 -11.69 26.58
CA THR A 126 20.49 -10.83 26.61
C THR A 126 20.46 -9.85 27.79
N TYR A 127 21.60 -9.60 28.44
CA TYR A 127 21.65 -8.75 29.64
C TYR A 127 21.07 -7.35 29.41
N GLY A 128 21.43 -6.72 28.29
CA GLY A 128 20.93 -5.41 27.89
C GLY A 128 19.40 -5.35 27.79
N LEU A 129 18.74 -6.41 27.31
CA LEU A 129 17.28 -6.45 27.19
C LEU A 129 16.59 -6.40 28.57
N GLY A 130 17.15 -7.05 29.59
CA GLY A 130 16.59 -6.93 30.94
C GLY A 130 16.78 -5.54 31.55
N MET A 131 17.86 -4.81 31.19
CA MET A 131 18.00 -3.39 31.56
C MET A 131 16.88 -2.54 30.91
N MET A 132 16.56 -2.80 29.63
CA MET A 132 15.45 -2.14 28.94
C MET A 132 14.09 -2.41 29.61
N ILE A 133 13.84 -3.65 30.04
CA ILE A 133 12.61 -4.04 30.73
C ILE A 133 12.46 -3.32 32.08
N ARG A 134 13.55 -3.25 32.86
CA ARG A 134 13.55 -2.48 34.12
C ARG A 134 13.26 -1.01 33.88
N ALA A 135 13.92 -0.39 32.91
CA ALA A 135 13.68 1.01 32.57
C ALA A 135 12.22 1.27 32.16
N ALA A 136 11.61 0.37 31.37
CA ALA A 136 10.19 0.46 31.02
C ALA A 136 9.27 0.32 32.25
N ALA A 137 9.59 -0.61 33.16
CA ALA A 137 8.83 -0.80 34.40
C ALA A 137 8.93 0.40 35.35
N GLU A 138 10.13 0.97 35.50
CA GLU A 138 10.40 2.18 36.28
C GLU A 138 9.71 3.42 35.69
N ALA A 139 9.59 3.50 34.36
CA ALA A 139 8.79 4.50 33.67
C ALA A 139 7.26 4.30 33.84
N GLY A 140 6.84 3.30 34.62
CA GLY A 140 5.44 3.08 34.99
C GLY A 140 4.64 2.25 34.00
N ALA A 141 5.28 1.58 33.04
CA ALA A 141 4.57 0.72 32.09
C ALA A 141 3.76 -0.36 32.81
N ARG A 142 2.52 -0.56 32.37
CA ARG A 142 1.59 -1.62 32.81
C ARG A 142 1.43 -2.71 31.76
N ARG A 143 1.83 -2.42 30.52
CA ARG A 143 1.94 -3.38 29.44
C ARG A 143 3.29 -3.15 28.74
N ILE A 144 4.08 -4.21 28.59
CA ILE A 144 5.34 -4.17 27.85
C ILE A 144 5.23 -5.14 26.67
N ILE A 145 5.39 -4.61 25.47
CA ILE A 145 5.42 -5.36 24.22
C ILE A 145 6.86 -5.45 23.75
N ILE A 146 7.28 -6.63 23.31
CA ILE A 146 8.68 -6.88 22.93
C ILE A 146 8.72 -7.46 21.52
N GLY A 147 9.36 -6.72 20.62
CA GLY A 147 9.76 -7.22 19.31
C GLY A 147 11.05 -8.04 19.43
N ILE A 148 11.00 -9.33 19.10
CA ILE A 148 12.15 -10.23 19.28
C ILE A 148 12.90 -10.58 17.99
N GLY A 149 12.57 -9.97 16.84
CA GLY A 149 13.28 -10.21 15.60
C GLY A 149 14.73 -9.71 15.62
N GLY A 150 15.59 -10.29 14.77
CA GLY A 150 16.95 -9.77 14.52
C GLY A 150 18.03 -10.07 15.59
N SER A 151 17.77 -11.01 16.52
CA SER A 151 18.68 -11.32 17.63
C SER A 151 20.09 -11.78 17.23
N ALA A 152 21.10 -11.39 18.01
CA ALA A 152 22.47 -11.92 17.99
C ALA A 152 22.71 -13.07 18.98
N THR A 153 21.74 -13.40 19.82
CA THR A 153 21.92 -14.22 21.02
C THR A 153 21.39 -15.65 20.86
N ASN A 154 21.93 -16.59 21.63
CA ASN A 154 21.44 -17.98 21.72
C ASN A 154 21.60 -18.49 23.16
N ASP A 155 20.99 -17.76 24.09
CA ASP A 155 21.19 -17.87 25.53
C ASP A 155 19.90 -18.14 26.31
N MET A 156 18.74 -18.38 25.67
CA MET A 156 17.45 -18.57 26.34
C MET A 156 17.05 -17.42 27.28
N GLY A 157 17.50 -16.18 27.02
CA GLY A 157 17.25 -15.10 27.95
C GLY A 157 18.07 -15.20 29.25
N TYR A 158 19.08 -16.08 29.34
CA TYR A 158 19.86 -16.28 30.56
C TYR A 158 20.61 -15.02 30.99
N GLY A 159 20.96 -14.13 30.05
CA GLY A 159 21.43 -12.78 30.36
C GLY A 159 20.43 -11.92 31.14
N ILE A 160 19.13 -12.23 31.07
CA ILE A 160 18.07 -11.58 31.86
C ILE A 160 17.92 -12.27 33.21
N TRP A 161 17.54 -13.56 33.24
CA TRP A 161 17.08 -14.25 34.46
C TRP A 161 18.15 -15.08 35.18
N GLY A 162 19.33 -15.25 34.58
CA GLY A 162 20.39 -16.10 35.10
C GLY A 162 21.08 -15.56 36.36
N LYS A 163 22.06 -16.31 36.88
CA LYS A 163 22.77 -15.97 38.14
C LYS A 163 23.42 -14.58 38.13
N ASN A 164 23.92 -14.16 36.97
CA ASN A 164 24.51 -12.83 36.74
C ASN A 164 23.68 -12.06 35.69
N GLY A 165 22.37 -12.34 35.69
CA GLY A 165 21.42 -11.71 34.81
C GLY A 165 21.03 -10.33 35.29
N SER A 166 20.39 -9.57 34.42
CA SER A 166 19.95 -8.21 34.73
C SER A 166 18.69 -8.15 35.58
N ILE A 167 17.88 -9.21 35.68
CA ILE A 167 16.66 -9.28 36.51
C ILE A 167 16.59 -10.64 37.22
N SER A 168 16.50 -10.66 38.54
CA SER A 168 16.36 -11.92 39.28
C SER A 168 15.00 -12.61 39.02
N PRO A 169 14.90 -13.95 39.08
CA PRO A 169 13.62 -14.64 38.94
C PRO A 169 12.55 -14.12 39.91
N GLU A 170 12.91 -13.80 41.15
CA GLU A 170 12.00 -13.28 42.16
C GLU A 170 11.45 -11.90 41.78
N GLU A 171 12.30 -11.05 41.21
CA GLU A 171 11.89 -9.75 40.68
C GLU A 171 11.03 -9.88 39.43
N ILE A 172 11.31 -10.83 38.53
CA ILE A 172 10.43 -11.10 37.38
C ILE A 172 9.03 -11.49 37.85
N VAL A 173 8.91 -12.32 38.90
CA VAL A 173 7.62 -12.66 39.50
C VAL A 173 6.88 -11.40 39.96
N GLN A 174 7.57 -10.50 40.67
CA GLN A 174 6.98 -9.23 41.13
C GLN A 174 6.59 -8.29 39.98
N LEU A 175 7.34 -8.29 38.87
CA LEU A 175 6.99 -7.53 37.67
C LEU A 175 5.69 -8.06 37.05
N CYS A 176 5.53 -9.38 36.96
CA CYS A 176 4.33 -10.01 36.40
C CYS A 176 3.05 -9.72 37.19
N ASP A 177 3.14 -9.35 38.47
CA ASP A 177 1.97 -8.95 39.28
C ASP A 177 1.41 -7.58 38.86
N LYS A 178 2.23 -6.75 38.21
CA LYS A 178 1.91 -5.35 37.88
C LYS A 178 1.91 -5.06 36.38
N ILE A 179 2.56 -5.90 35.59
CA ILE A 179 2.85 -5.68 34.18
C ILE A 179 2.44 -6.90 33.37
N THR A 180 1.69 -6.67 32.29
CA THR A 180 1.40 -7.68 31.28
C THR A 180 2.46 -7.64 30.17
N PHE A 181 3.02 -8.80 29.84
CA PHE A 181 4.02 -8.93 28.78
C PHE A 181 3.42 -9.56 27.52
N GLN A 182 3.78 -9.02 26.35
CA GLN A 182 3.42 -9.57 25.05
C GLN A 182 4.66 -9.58 24.15
N VAL A 183 4.78 -10.61 23.33
CA VAL A 183 5.95 -10.79 22.44
C VAL A 183 5.47 -10.99 21.01
N ALA A 184 6.03 -10.20 20.09
CA ALA A 184 5.84 -10.38 18.66
C ALA A 184 6.67 -11.58 18.17
N CYS A 185 6.00 -12.66 17.79
CA CYS A 185 6.61 -13.93 17.40
C CYS A 185 5.88 -14.50 16.17
N ASP A 186 6.57 -14.55 15.03
CA ASP A 186 6.02 -15.03 13.75
C ASP A 186 6.53 -16.42 13.33
N VAL A 187 7.17 -17.14 14.26
CA VAL A 187 7.70 -18.49 14.02
C VAL A 187 7.22 -19.44 15.10
N ASP A 188 7.03 -20.71 14.72
CA ASP A 188 6.56 -21.76 15.62
C ASP A 188 7.68 -22.67 16.13
N ASN A 189 8.93 -22.43 15.70
CA ASN A 189 10.09 -23.24 16.06
C ASN A 189 10.20 -23.47 17.59
N PRO A 190 10.31 -24.73 18.05
CA PRO A 190 10.47 -25.06 19.47
C PRO A 190 11.85 -24.63 19.98
N LEU A 191 12.10 -24.80 21.28
CA LEU A 191 13.37 -24.39 21.88
C LEU A 191 14.55 -25.28 21.41
N LEU A 192 14.32 -26.60 21.39
CA LEU A 192 15.34 -27.63 21.15
C LEU A 192 14.98 -28.51 19.94
N GLY A 193 15.96 -29.28 19.47
CA GLY A 193 15.79 -30.26 18.40
C GLY A 193 16.19 -29.73 17.03
N LEU A 194 15.95 -30.53 15.98
CA LEU A 194 16.36 -30.19 14.61
C LEU A 194 15.72 -28.90 14.09
N ASP A 195 14.47 -28.64 14.51
CA ASP A 195 13.75 -27.41 14.20
C ASP A 195 13.90 -26.36 15.31
N GLY A 196 14.79 -26.59 16.28
CA GLY A 196 14.98 -25.78 17.48
C GLY A 196 15.78 -24.49 17.25
N ALA A 197 15.86 -23.66 18.30
CA ALA A 197 16.51 -22.35 18.27
C ALA A 197 17.94 -22.39 17.72
N THR A 198 18.74 -23.32 18.26
CA THR A 198 20.16 -23.45 17.93
C THR A 198 20.34 -23.93 16.51
N MET A 199 19.65 -25.00 16.12
CA MET A 199 19.84 -25.66 14.83
C MET A 199 19.41 -24.78 13.66
N VAL A 200 18.31 -24.04 13.83
CA VAL A 200 17.74 -23.22 12.75
C VAL A 200 18.39 -21.83 12.70
N TYR A 201 18.58 -21.17 13.85
CA TYR A 201 18.93 -19.74 13.86
C TYR A 201 20.34 -19.41 14.37
N ALA A 202 21.05 -20.31 15.05
CA ALA A 202 22.42 -20.02 15.45
C ALA A 202 23.43 -19.90 14.29
N PRO A 203 23.28 -20.60 13.14
CA PRO A 203 24.23 -20.47 12.03
C PRO A 203 24.37 -19.04 11.49
N GLN A 204 23.26 -18.33 11.28
CA GLN A 204 23.28 -16.92 10.86
C GLN A 204 23.87 -15.98 11.93
N LYS A 205 23.99 -16.45 13.18
CA LYS A 205 24.59 -15.73 14.31
C LYS A 205 26.06 -16.06 14.52
N GLY A 206 26.67 -16.87 13.64
CA GLY A 206 28.09 -17.25 13.69
C GLY A 206 28.38 -18.64 14.24
N ALA A 207 27.36 -19.46 14.53
CA ALA A 207 27.59 -20.86 14.92
C ALA A 207 28.04 -21.71 13.72
N ASN A 208 29.04 -22.56 13.95
CA ASN A 208 29.51 -23.58 13.01
C ASN A 208 29.26 -25.00 13.56
N GLN A 209 29.59 -26.02 12.77
CA GLN A 209 29.38 -27.43 13.10
C GLN A 209 30.03 -27.86 14.44
N THR A 210 31.12 -27.21 14.86
CA THR A 210 31.78 -27.49 16.13
C THR A 210 31.05 -26.86 17.32
N THR A 211 30.46 -25.67 17.13
CA THR A 211 29.79 -24.92 18.20
C THR A 211 28.31 -25.28 18.38
N LEU A 212 27.63 -25.77 17.33
CA LEU A 212 26.21 -26.11 17.38
C LEU A 212 25.87 -27.13 18.50
N PRO A 213 26.60 -28.26 18.66
CA PRO A 213 26.33 -29.20 19.74
C PRO A 213 26.49 -28.60 21.13
N GLN A 214 27.47 -27.70 21.31
CA GLN A 214 27.73 -27.04 22.59
C GLN A 214 26.61 -26.05 22.95
N LEU A 215 26.12 -25.30 21.95
CA LEU A 215 25.01 -24.38 22.12
C LEU A 215 23.71 -25.12 22.46
N GLU A 216 23.47 -26.26 21.83
CA GLU A 216 22.28 -27.08 22.09
C GLU A 216 22.32 -27.66 23.51
N GLN A 217 23.46 -28.23 23.92
CA GLN A 217 23.64 -28.71 25.30
C GLN A 217 23.48 -27.58 26.33
N ARG A 218 23.95 -26.37 26.01
CA ARG A 218 23.76 -25.20 26.89
C ARG A 218 22.29 -24.79 26.96
N MET A 219 21.57 -24.85 25.84
CA MET A 219 20.13 -24.57 25.78
C MET A 219 19.34 -25.58 26.62
N GLU A 220 19.66 -26.87 26.55
CA GLU A 220 19.09 -27.93 27.39
C GLU A 220 19.31 -27.68 28.88
N PHE A 221 20.54 -27.27 29.23
CA PHE A 221 20.88 -26.93 30.61
C PHE A 221 20.09 -25.71 31.11
N TYR A 222 19.98 -24.66 30.30
CA TYR A 222 19.18 -23.48 30.64
C TYR A 222 17.69 -23.82 30.77
N ALA A 223 17.15 -24.65 29.87
CA ALA A 223 15.76 -25.09 29.94
C ALA A 223 15.47 -25.86 31.23
N SER A 224 16.35 -26.80 31.59
CA SER A 224 16.22 -27.59 32.82
C SER A 224 16.29 -26.70 34.08
N LYS A 225 17.19 -25.72 34.09
CA LYS A 225 17.33 -24.77 35.20
C LYS A 225 16.13 -23.84 35.32
N ALA A 226 15.67 -23.27 34.20
CA ALA A 226 14.48 -22.45 34.13
C ALA A 226 13.25 -23.21 34.64
N GLN A 227 13.08 -24.46 34.19
CA GLN A 227 12.00 -25.33 34.64
C GLN A 227 12.04 -25.54 36.15
N SER A 228 13.19 -25.89 36.73
CA SER A 228 13.34 -26.09 38.17
C SER A 228 12.97 -24.84 38.98
N ILE A 229 13.46 -23.66 38.56
CA ILE A 229 13.14 -22.38 39.21
C ILE A 229 11.63 -22.12 39.17
N LEU A 230 11.03 -22.16 37.98
CA LEU A 230 9.62 -21.82 37.77
C LEU A 230 8.65 -22.82 38.41
N MET A 231 9.05 -24.09 38.51
CA MET A 231 8.29 -25.09 39.26
C MET A 231 8.23 -24.74 40.75
N SER A 232 9.31 -24.21 41.33
CA SER A 232 9.32 -23.80 42.74
C SER A 232 8.50 -22.53 43.00
N CYS A 233 8.35 -21.65 42.01
CA CYS A 233 7.45 -20.50 42.07
C CYS A 233 5.95 -20.91 42.08
N GLY A 234 5.61 -22.07 41.55
CA GLY A 234 4.25 -22.61 41.55
C GLY A 234 3.27 -21.89 40.62
N GLY A 235 1.98 -22.23 40.73
CA GLY A 235 0.89 -21.58 40.01
C GLY A 235 1.03 -21.63 38.48
N GLU A 236 0.82 -20.48 37.83
CA GLU A 236 0.91 -20.36 36.37
C GLU A 236 2.36 -20.51 35.84
N PHE A 237 3.37 -20.12 36.63
CA PHE A 237 4.78 -20.28 36.25
C PHE A 237 5.14 -21.76 36.07
N ALA A 238 4.78 -22.60 37.05
CA ALA A 238 4.98 -24.04 36.98
C ALA A 238 4.26 -24.67 35.77
N LYS A 239 3.02 -24.25 35.48
CA LYS A 239 2.26 -24.73 34.32
C LYS A 239 2.93 -24.39 33.00
N ARG A 240 3.37 -23.14 32.82
CA ARG A 240 4.04 -22.67 31.59
C ARG A 240 5.42 -23.28 31.42
N ALA A 241 6.09 -23.65 32.51
CA ALA A 241 7.40 -24.31 32.48
C ALA A 241 7.35 -25.83 32.26
N ALA A 242 6.18 -26.48 32.38
CA ALA A 242 6.04 -27.94 32.31
C ALA A 242 6.57 -28.53 30.99
N HIS A 243 6.41 -27.81 29.87
CA HIS A 243 6.87 -28.23 28.55
C HIS A 243 7.70 -27.12 27.88
N ILE A 244 8.61 -26.49 28.64
CA ILE A 244 9.38 -25.32 28.20
C ILE A 244 10.15 -25.53 26.88
N THR A 245 10.50 -26.78 26.57
CA THR A 245 11.25 -27.15 25.37
C THR A 245 10.38 -27.25 24.11
N LEU A 246 9.07 -27.45 24.26
CA LEU A 246 8.11 -27.73 23.18
C LEU A 246 7.14 -26.57 22.91
N ILE A 247 7.32 -25.43 23.57
CA ILE A 247 6.48 -24.24 23.35
C ILE A 247 6.58 -23.83 21.88
N PRO A 248 5.47 -23.73 21.13
CA PRO A 248 5.47 -23.15 19.79
C PRO A 248 6.00 -21.72 19.83
N GLY A 249 7.01 -21.42 19.02
CA GLY A 249 7.73 -20.14 19.03
C GLY A 249 8.72 -20.00 20.20
N GLY A 250 8.88 -21.02 21.02
CA GLY A 250 9.82 -21.04 22.15
C GLY A 250 11.27 -20.82 21.72
N GLY A 251 11.64 -21.27 20.52
CA GLY A 251 12.98 -21.08 19.97
C GLY A 251 13.24 -19.72 19.35
N ALA A 252 12.23 -18.88 19.22
CA ALA A 252 12.36 -17.55 18.64
C ALA A 252 13.45 -16.75 19.37
N ALA A 253 14.27 -16.04 18.59
CA ALA A 253 15.34 -15.18 19.07
C ALA A 253 16.33 -15.87 20.02
N GLY A 254 16.69 -17.12 19.74
CA GLY A 254 17.68 -17.85 20.55
C GLY A 254 17.14 -18.33 21.90
N GLY A 255 15.84 -18.65 21.96
CA GLY A 255 15.17 -19.13 23.16
C GLY A 255 14.49 -18.06 24.02
N LEU A 256 14.49 -16.80 23.57
CA LEU A 256 13.75 -15.73 24.26
C LEU A 256 12.24 -15.96 24.24
N GLY A 257 11.69 -16.58 23.18
CA GLY A 257 10.27 -16.94 23.15
C GLY A 257 9.90 -17.83 24.35
N ALA A 258 10.69 -18.87 24.62
CA ALA A 258 10.49 -19.75 25.77
C ALA A 258 10.70 -19.00 27.09
N ALA A 259 11.72 -18.14 27.17
CA ALA A 259 11.98 -17.32 28.36
C ALA A 259 10.82 -16.39 28.70
N PHE A 260 10.32 -15.60 27.74
CA PHE A 260 9.21 -14.69 27.97
C PHE A 260 7.90 -15.42 28.24
N TYR A 261 7.61 -16.49 27.50
CA TYR A 261 6.42 -17.30 27.75
C TYR A 261 6.40 -17.85 29.18
N SER A 262 7.55 -18.36 29.65
CA SER A 262 7.64 -19.07 30.93
C SER A 262 7.90 -18.14 32.12
N PHE A 263 8.96 -17.31 32.10
CA PHE A 263 9.32 -16.40 33.19
C PHE A 263 8.43 -15.16 33.25
N PHE A 264 8.02 -14.59 32.11
CA PHE A 264 7.29 -13.32 32.08
C PHE A 264 5.77 -13.51 31.87
N LYS A 265 5.30 -14.77 31.87
CA LYS A 265 3.91 -15.14 31.52
C LYS A 265 3.44 -14.51 30.20
N ALA A 266 4.37 -14.21 29.30
CA ALA A 266 4.06 -13.46 28.11
C ALA A 266 3.18 -14.29 27.16
N GLU A 267 2.35 -13.60 26.40
CA GLU A 267 1.67 -14.17 25.24
C GLU A 267 2.59 -14.01 24.03
N LEU A 268 2.89 -15.13 23.36
CA LEU A 268 3.54 -15.11 22.06
C LEU A 268 2.45 -14.93 21.00
N ARG A 269 2.49 -13.82 20.26
CA ARG A 269 1.47 -13.48 19.27
C ARG A 269 2.13 -13.04 17.96
N PRO A 270 1.49 -13.28 16.81
CA PRO A 270 2.00 -12.76 15.53
C PRO A 270 2.20 -11.24 15.60
N GLY A 271 3.34 -10.76 15.08
CA GLY A 271 3.73 -9.36 15.22
C GLY A 271 2.67 -8.42 14.65
N TRP A 272 2.19 -8.70 13.45
CA TRP A 272 1.18 -7.86 12.79
C TRP A 272 -0.11 -7.71 13.60
N GLN A 273 -0.52 -8.74 14.37
CA GLN A 273 -1.75 -8.67 15.18
C GLN A 273 -1.59 -7.69 16.34
N LEU A 274 -0.44 -7.75 17.02
CA LEU A 274 -0.12 -6.79 18.08
C LEU A 274 -0.12 -5.37 17.52
N PHE A 275 0.52 -5.15 16.37
CA PHE A 275 0.51 -3.85 15.70
C PHE A 275 -0.89 -3.40 15.29
N ALA A 276 -1.70 -4.31 14.72
CA ALA A 276 -3.07 -4.01 14.31
C ALA A 276 -3.96 -3.57 15.48
N GLU A 277 -3.83 -4.21 16.65
CA GLU A 277 -4.55 -3.82 17.86
C GLU A 277 -4.07 -2.47 18.40
N MET A 278 -2.75 -2.27 18.50
CA MET A 278 -2.17 -1.02 19.04
C MET A 278 -2.48 0.21 18.17
N LEU A 279 -2.66 0.00 16.87
CA LEU A 279 -2.92 1.07 15.89
C LEU A 279 -4.40 1.17 15.51
N SER A 280 -5.30 0.45 16.22
CA SER A 280 -6.75 0.43 15.97
C SER A 280 -7.09 0.16 14.50
N LEU A 281 -6.36 -0.76 13.86
CA LEU A 281 -6.42 -1.01 12.42
C LEU A 281 -7.82 -1.43 11.97
N GLU A 282 -8.53 -2.22 12.77
CA GLU A 282 -9.88 -2.69 12.43
C GLU A 282 -10.88 -1.52 12.26
N GLU A 283 -10.84 -0.52 13.14
CA GLU A 283 -11.69 0.67 13.05
C GLU A 283 -11.36 1.50 11.80
N LYS A 284 -10.07 1.60 11.47
CA LYS A 284 -9.61 2.32 10.28
C LYS A 284 -10.01 1.60 8.99
N ILE A 285 -9.95 0.26 8.97
CA ILE A 285 -10.49 -0.56 7.87
C ILE A 285 -12.00 -0.36 7.74
N ALA A 286 -12.74 -0.30 8.85
CA ALA A 286 -14.18 -0.06 8.84
C ALA A 286 -14.53 1.31 8.21
N ALA A 287 -13.71 2.34 8.46
CA ALA A 287 -13.91 3.69 7.93
C ALA A 287 -13.42 3.89 6.47
N ALA A 288 -12.43 3.13 6.01
CA ALA A 288 -11.80 3.33 4.69
C ALA A 288 -12.67 2.82 3.52
N GLU A 289 -12.73 3.54 2.41
CA GLU A 289 -13.37 3.07 1.17
C GLU A 289 -12.48 2.06 0.43
N THR A 290 -11.18 2.34 0.38
CA THR A 290 -10.17 1.52 -0.28
C THR A 290 -9.08 1.15 0.71
N ILE A 291 -8.70 -0.13 0.73
CA ILE A 291 -7.59 -0.63 1.53
C ILE A 291 -6.54 -1.16 0.57
N ILE A 292 -5.31 -0.65 0.67
CA ILE A 292 -4.15 -1.09 -0.09
C ILE A 292 -3.15 -1.70 0.89
N THR A 293 -2.71 -2.92 0.62
CA THR A 293 -1.66 -3.61 1.38
C THR A 293 -0.61 -4.13 0.41
N GLY A 294 0.53 -4.58 0.94
CA GLY A 294 1.58 -5.09 0.09
C GLY A 294 2.72 -5.70 0.88
N GLU A 295 3.52 -6.51 0.21
CA GLU A 295 4.81 -6.99 0.71
C GLU A 295 5.71 -7.34 -0.49
N GLY A 296 7.01 -7.52 -0.26
CA GLY A 296 7.95 -7.78 -1.36
C GLY A 296 7.63 -9.03 -2.18
N ARG A 297 7.14 -10.09 -1.53
CA ARG A 297 6.74 -11.33 -2.19
C ARG A 297 5.43 -11.85 -1.62
N PHE A 298 4.41 -11.90 -2.47
CA PHE A 298 3.11 -12.44 -2.10
C PHE A 298 3.02 -13.91 -2.49
N ASP A 299 3.12 -14.81 -1.50
CA ASP A 299 3.09 -16.27 -1.68
C ASP A 299 2.07 -16.96 -0.75
N THR A 300 2.02 -18.29 -0.75
CA THR A 300 1.06 -19.04 0.08
C THR A 300 1.28 -18.85 1.59
N GLN A 301 2.51 -18.52 2.02
CA GLN A 301 2.79 -18.25 3.43
C GLN A 301 2.24 -16.89 3.85
N SER A 302 2.17 -15.93 2.93
CA SER A 302 1.50 -14.64 3.14
C SER A 302 0.02 -14.78 3.49
N LEU A 303 -0.60 -15.86 2.99
CA LEU A 303 -1.99 -16.23 3.25
C LEU A 303 -2.17 -17.14 4.48
N SER A 304 -1.11 -17.39 5.24
CA SER A 304 -1.11 -18.32 6.38
C SER A 304 -1.01 -17.56 7.70
N GLY A 305 -1.97 -16.67 7.97
CA GLY A 305 -2.02 -15.92 9.24
C GLY A 305 -1.02 -14.77 9.38
N LYS A 306 -0.40 -14.33 8.28
CA LYS A 306 0.46 -13.13 8.22
C LYS A 306 -0.34 -11.85 7.91
N LEU A 307 0.35 -10.74 7.68
CA LEU A 307 -0.25 -9.41 7.50
C LEU A 307 -1.36 -9.39 6.43
N ILE A 308 -1.08 -9.85 5.21
CA ILE A 308 -2.05 -9.77 4.10
C ILE A 308 -3.30 -10.60 4.41
N ASP A 309 -3.14 -11.82 4.93
CA ASP A 309 -4.29 -12.64 5.37
C ASP A 309 -5.08 -11.96 6.50
N GLY A 310 -4.36 -11.37 7.45
CA GLY A 310 -4.91 -10.61 8.55
C GLY A 310 -5.79 -9.44 8.10
N ILE A 311 -5.25 -8.59 7.23
CA ILE A 311 -5.98 -7.46 6.62
C ILE A 311 -7.16 -7.98 5.82
N ALA A 312 -6.97 -9.01 4.99
CA ALA A 312 -8.07 -9.61 4.24
C ALA A 312 -9.18 -10.10 5.19
N SER A 313 -8.82 -10.74 6.30
CA SER A 313 -9.77 -11.19 7.32
C SER A 313 -10.56 -10.05 7.97
N LEU A 314 -9.89 -8.95 8.32
CA LEU A 314 -10.54 -7.75 8.85
C LEU A 314 -11.47 -7.12 7.81
N CYS A 315 -11.02 -6.97 6.55
CA CYS A 315 -11.83 -6.44 5.45
C CYS A 315 -13.12 -7.26 5.22
N ARG A 316 -13.03 -8.60 5.32
CA ARG A 316 -14.18 -9.49 5.16
C ARG A 316 -15.31 -9.21 6.15
N LYS A 317 -15.00 -8.81 7.40
CA LYS A 317 -16.01 -8.44 8.42
C LYS A 317 -16.90 -7.28 7.95
N TYR A 318 -16.37 -6.41 7.09
CA TYR A 318 -17.05 -5.21 6.59
C TYR A 318 -17.47 -5.34 5.12
N GLY A 319 -17.41 -6.54 4.54
CA GLY A 319 -17.75 -6.77 3.13
C GLY A 319 -16.79 -6.12 2.13
N LYS A 320 -15.55 -5.81 2.56
CA LYS A 320 -14.51 -5.18 1.75
C LYS A 320 -13.48 -6.19 1.28
N SER A 321 -12.69 -5.79 0.28
CA SER A 321 -11.58 -6.56 -0.27
C SER A 321 -10.35 -5.66 -0.41
N PRO A 322 -9.19 -6.01 0.16
CA PRO A 322 -7.99 -5.21 0.01
C PRO A 322 -7.39 -5.38 -1.38
N VAL A 323 -6.79 -4.31 -1.91
CA VAL A 323 -5.90 -4.36 -3.07
C VAL A 323 -4.50 -4.71 -2.59
N VAL A 324 -3.83 -5.63 -3.28
CA VAL A 324 -2.44 -6.02 -2.97
C VAL A 324 -1.50 -5.43 -4.01
N VAL A 325 -0.46 -4.73 -3.57
CA VAL A 325 0.66 -4.28 -4.39
C VAL A 325 1.92 -4.98 -3.89
N CYS A 326 2.55 -5.81 -4.71
CA CYS A 326 3.71 -6.61 -4.30
C CYS A 326 4.87 -6.53 -5.30
N GLY A 327 6.06 -6.99 -4.91
CA GLY A 327 7.16 -7.15 -5.87
C GLY A 327 6.86 -8.28 -6.87
N GLU A 328 6.56 -9.47 -6.33
CA GLU A 328 6.22 -10.69 -7.08
C GLU A 328 5.01 -11.37 -6.43
N SER A 329 4.10 -11.93 -7.24
CA SER A 329 3.05 -12.84 -6.74
C SER A 329 3.19 -14.25 -7.29
N THR A 330 3.10 -15.25 -6.40
CA THR A 330 3.02 -16.67 -6.76
C THR A 330 1.71 -17.32 -6.32
N VAL A 331 0.75 -16.52 -5.84
CA VAL A 331 -0.54 -16.98 -5.32
C VAL A 331 -1.51 -17.24 -6.47
N SER A 332 -2.20 -18.37 -6.43
CA SER A 332 -3.17 -18.73 -7.47
C SER A 332 -4.47 -17.88 -7.39
N PRO A 333 -5.16 -17.66 -8.52
CA PRO A 333 -6.45 -16.94 -8.55
C PRO A 333 -7.50 -17.53 -7.61
N GLU A 334 -7.51 -18.85 -7.40
CA GLU A 334 -8.44 -19.53 -6.49
C GLU A 334 -8.20 -19.11 -5.03
N LEU A 335 -6.92 -18.97 -4.62
CA LEU A 335 -6.56 -18.52 -3.29
C LEU A 335 -6.90 -17.04 -3.09
N ILE A 336 -6.64 -16.18 -4.08
CA ILE A 336 -7.05 -14.77 -4.06
C ILE A 336 -8.56 -14.66 -3.81
N LYS A 337 -9.36 -15.43 -4.57
CA LYS A 337 -10.82 -15.47 -4.42
C LYS A 337 -11.26 -16.04 -3.08
N LYS A 338 -10.64 -17.12 -2.60
CA LYS A 338 -10.93 -17.74 -1.30
C LYS A 338 -10.73 -16.76 -0.14
N HIS A 339 -9.64 -15.99 -0.18
CA HIS A 339 -9.33 -15.00 0.86
C HIS A 339 -10.07 -13.66 0.64
N LYS A 340 -10.90 -13.53 -0.40
CA LYS A 340 -11.62 -12.30 -0.80
C LYS A 340 -10.68 -11.11 -0.96
N ILE A 341 -9.51 -11.35 -1.54
CA ILE A 341 -8.59 -10.29 -1.95
C ILE A 341 -9.11 -9.68 -3.25
N GLY A 342 -8.95 -8.37 -3.40
CA GLY A 342 -9.33 -7.64 -4.60
C GLY A 342 -8.30 -7.84 -5.70
N ASN A 343 -7.92 -6.75 -6.39
CA ASN A 343 -6.88 -6.81 -7.40
C ASN A 343 -5.51 -7.01 -6.77
N VAL A 344 -4.65 -7.74 -7.48
CA VAL A 344 -3.23 -7.92 -7.14
C VAL A 344 -2.41 -7.32 -8.28
N TYR A 345 -1.50 -6.43 -7.94
CA TYR A 345 -0.57 -5.79 -8.87
C TYR A 345 0.85 -6.10 -8.45
N GLN A 346 1.69 -6.51 -9.39
CA GLN A 346 3.08 -6.85 -9.11
C GLN A 346 4.06 -5.99 -9.91
N LEU A 347 5.15 -5.58 -9.27
CA LEU A 347 6.20 -4.79 -9.94
C LEU A 347 6.90 -5.56 -11.06
N MET A 348 6.97 -6.90 -10.94
CA MET A 348 7.57 -7.75 -11.98
C MET A 348 6.80 -7.75 -13.31
N ASP A 349 5.56 -7.27 -13.36
CA ASP A 349 4.85 -7.03 -14.62
C ASP A 349 5.46 -5.85 -15.40
N ILE A 350 6.10 -4.92 -14.69
CA ILE A 350 6.74 -3.72 -15.25
C ILE A 350 8.24 -3.98 -15.44
N CYS A 351 8.89 -4.59 -14.45
CA CYS A 351 10.32 -4.89 -14.45
C CYS A 351 10.55 -6.40 -14.22
N PRO A 352 10.59 -7.23 -15.28
CA PRO A 352 10.68 -8.69 -15.15
C PRO A 352 11.98 -9.20 -14.51
N ASP A 353 13.05 -8.40 -14.50
CA ASP A 353 14.29 -8.74 -13.81
C ASP A 353 14.17 -8.46 -12.31
N ARG A 354 14.27 -9.52 -11.51
CA ARG A 354 14.07 -9.44 -10.05
C ARG A 354 15.06 -8.50 -9.36
N GLN A 355 16.33 -8.50 -9.75
CA GLN A 355 17.34 -7.67 -9.08
C GLN A 355 17.12 -6.19 -9.39
N SER A 356 16.82 -5.87 -10.65
CA SER A 356 16.47 -4.52 -11.08
C SER A 356 15.19 -4.03 -10.40
N CYS A 357 14.18 -4.91 -10.27
CA CYS A 357 12.95 -4.62 -9.54
C CYS A 357 13.21 -4.32 -8.06
N ILE A 358 14.08 -5.08 -7.38
CA ILE A 358 14.49 -4.82 -5.99
C ILE A 358 15.20 -3.47 -5.88
N ASN A 359 16.12 -3.17 -6.80
CA ASN A 359 16.90 -1.93 -6.75
C ASN A 359 16.07 -0.67 -7.08
N SER A 360 15.01 -0.83 -7.87
CA SER A 360 14.20 0.30 -8.39
C SER A 360 12.77 0.31 -7.86
N ALA A 361 12.46 -0.47 -6.82
CA ALA A 361 11.09 -0.68 -6.34
C ALA A 361 10.38 0.64 -6.01
N GLU A 362 11.07 1.63 -5.44
CA GLU A 362 10.49 2.93 -5.09
C GLU A 362 10.02 3.69 -6.33
N VAL A 363 10.86 3.71 -7.37
CA VAL A 363 10.57 4.37 -8.66
C VAL A 363 9.42 3.65 -9.37
N LEU A 364 9.39 2.32 -9.33
CA LEU A 364 8.33 1.51 -9.92
C LEU A 364 6.99 1.69 -9.18
N LEU A 365 7.00 1.70 -7.84
CA LEU A 365 5.79 1.88 -7.02
C LEU A 365 5.20 3.29 -7.15
N SER A 366 6.05 4.31 -7.11
CA SER A 366 5.62 5.71 -7.30
C SER A 366 5.19 6.00 -8.75
N GLY A 367 5.62 5.15 -9.69
CA GLY A 367 5.41 5.34 -11.12
C GLY A 367 6.17 6.55 -11.65
N LYS A 368 7.35 6.81 -11.09
CA LYS A 368 8.28 7.88 -11.47
C LYS A 368 9.26 7.48 -12.58
N ASP A 369 9.24 6.22 -12.99
CA ASP A 369 10.11 5.74 -14.06
C ASP A 369 9.95 6.63 -15.30
N PRO A 370 11.01 7.31 -15.77
CA PRO A 370 10.94 8.15 -16.97
C PRO A 370 10.53 7.35 -18.22
N ALA A 371 10.74 6.03 -18.24
CA ALA A 371 10.28 5.15 -19.32
C ALA A 371 8.77 4.89 -19.28
N LEU A 372 8.07 5.22 -18.19
CA LEU A 372 6.63 5.07 -18.06
C LEU A 372 5.91 6.31 -18.62
N VAL A 373 5.48 6.22 -19.88
CA VAL A 373 4.70 7.26 -20.55
C VAL A 373 3.21 6.91 -20.46
N GLU A 374 2.45 7.70 -19.71
CA GLU A 374 1.01 7.48 -19.49
C GLU A 374 0.18 8.41 -20.37
N ALA A 375 -0.64 7.84 -21.25
CA ALA A 375 -1.57 8.61 -22.08
C ALA A 375 -3.01 8.46 -21.57
N GLY A 376 -3.67 9.59 -21.30
CA GLY A 376 -5.11 9.66 -21.08
C GLY A 376 -5.86 9.89 -22.40
N CYS A 377 -6.98 9.21 -22.60
CA CYS A 377 -7.84 9.34 -23.77
C CYS A 377 -9.29 9.56 -23.36
N ASP A 378 -9.97 10.46 -24.06
CA ASP A 378 -11.42 10.70 -23.93
C ASP A 378 -11.98 11.26 -25.25
N GLU A 379 -13.30 11.23 -25.38
CA GLU A 379 -14.03 11.75 -26.54
C GLU A 379 -15.11 12.78 -26.18
N ALA A 380 -15.41 13.66 -27.15
CA ALA A 380 -16.51 14.60 -27.07
C ALA A 380 -17.42 14.52 -28.30
N GLY A 381 -18.73 14.64 -28.05
CA GLY A 381 -19.73 14.79 -29.12
C GLY A 381 -20.44 13.52 -29.56
N ARG A 382 -20.38 12.43 -28.79
CA ARG A 382 -21.08 11.18 -29.15
C ARG A 382 -22.59 11.31 -29.27
N GLY A 383 -23.22 12.13 -28.43
CA GLY A 383 -24.67 12.31 -28.40
C GLY A 383 -25.22 13.34 -29.40
N CYS A 384 -24.38 14.02 -30.18
CA CYS A 384 -24.82 15.10 -31.06
C CYS A 384 -25.44 14.57 -32.35
N LEU A 385 -26.40 15.30 -32.92
CA LEU A 385 -27.07 14.94 -34.18
C LEU A 385 -26.27 15.35 -35.42
N ALA A 386 -25.39 16.33 -35.28
CA ALA A 386 -24.52 16.83 -36.34
C ALA A 386 -23.09 17.07 -35.86
N GLY A 387 -22.19 17.22 -36.82
CA GLY A 387 -20.76 17.42 -36.63
C GLY A 387 -20.00 16.14 -36.29
N PRO A 388 -18.67 16.21 -36.27
CA PRO A 388 -17.80 15.09 -35.96
C PRO A 388 -17.86 14.69 -34.47
N VAL A 389 -17.31 13.52 -34.18
CA VAL A 389 -16.85 13.17 -32.83
C VAL A 389 -15.37 13.53 -32.76
N PHE A 390 -14.98 14.23 -31.68
CA PHE A 390 -13.59 14.56 -31.39
C PHE A 390 -13.08 13.63 -30.31
N ALA A 391 -11.81 13.25 -30.38
CA ALA A 391 -11.12 12.51 -29.34
C ALA A 391 -9.73 13.10 -29.15
N ALA A 392 -9.23 13.05 -27.92
CA ALA A 392 -7.91 13.55 -27.58
C ALA A 392 -7.09 12.46 -26.89
N ALA A 393 -5.77 12.56 -27.04
CA ALA A 393 -4.79 11.81 -26.28
C ALA A 393 -3.85 12.83 -25.61
N VAL A 394 -3.59 12.67 -24.31
CA VAL A 394 -2.77 13.60 -23.54
C VAL A 394 -1.80 12.84 -22.64
N VAL A 395 -0.54 13.25 -22.68
CA VAL A 395 0.52 12.84 -21.75
C VAL A 395 0.90 14.06 -20.92
N LEU A 396 0.59 14.00 -19.63
CA LEU A 396 0.91 15.08 -18.68
C LEU A 396 2.31 14.87 -18.08
N PRO A 397 3.02 15.94 -17.71
CA PRO A 397 4.25 15.80 -16.93
C PRO A 397 3.95 15.18 -15.57
N GLN A 398 4.93 14.48 -15.01
CA GLN A 398 4.79 13.83 -13.70
C GLN A 398 4.44 14.87 -12.62
N GLY A 399 3.45 14.55 -11.80
CA GLY A 399 2.98 15.44 -10.73
C GLY A 399 2.16 16.65 -11.20
N PHE A 400 1.76 16.71 -12.48
CA PHE A 400 0.84 17.75 -12.94
C PHE A 400 -0.46 17.75 -12.12
N SER A 401 -0.78 18.91 -11.54
CA SER A 401 -2.00 19.10 -10.78
C SER A 401 -2.52 20.51 -10.97
N HIS A 402 -3.83 20.65 -11.13
CA HIS A 402 -4.48 21.94 -11.25
C HIS A 402 -5.84 21.91 -10.53
N PRO A 403 -6.19 22.92 -9.69
CA PRO A 403 -7.40 22.88 -8.86
C PRO A 403 -8.72 22.74 -9.65
N LEU A 404 -8.74 23.25 -10.88
CA LEU A 404 -9.91 23.18 -11.77
C LEU A 404 -9.96 21.92 -12.65
N LEU A 405 -8.90 21.10 -12.68
CA LEU A 405 -8.83 19.96 -13.58
C LEU A 405 -9.86 18.89 -13.16
N ASN A 406 -10.86 18.67 -14.01
CA ASN A 406 -11.98 17.77 -13.76
C ASN A 406 -12.69 17.41 -15.08
N ASP A 407 -13.71 16.55 -15.01
CA ASP A 407 -14.66 16.29 -16.09
C ASP A 407 -15.11 17.61 -16.73
N SER A 408 -14.92 17.69 -18.05
CA SER A 408 -15.24 18.87 -18.85
C SER A 408 -16.71 19.31 -18.70
N LYS A 409 -17.63 18.40 -18.39
CA LYS A 409 -19.07 18.66 -18.20
C LYS A 409 -19.36 19.39 -16.89
N GLN A 410 -18.45 19.32 -15.91
CA GLN A 410 -18.59 20.01 -14.62
C GLN A 410 -18.01 21.43 -14.66
N LEU A 411 -17.36 21.81 -15.75
CA LEU A 411 -16.68 23.09 -15.93
C LEU A 411 -17.45 24.02 -16.85
N ASN A 412 -17.49 25.30 -16.48
CA ASN A 412 -18.05 26.31 -17.38
C ASN A 412 -17.11 26.56 -18.58
N THR A 413 -17.62 27.21 -19.62
CA THR A 413 -16.86 27.44 -20.86
C THR A 413 -15.56 28.20 -20.62
N SER A 414 -15.57 29.24 -19.77
CA SER A 414 -14.37 30.03 -19.48
C SER A 414 -13.29 29.19 -18.82
N GLN A 415 -13.65 28.36 -17.84
CA GLN A 415 -12.73 27.47 -17.14
C GLN A 415 -12.13 26.43 -18.09
N ARG A 416 -12.93 25.88 -19.01
CA ARG A 416 -12.45 24.92 -20.01
C ARG A 416 -11.45 25.54 -20.97
N GLU A 417 -11.73 26.72 -21.49
CA GLU A 417 -10.83 27.41 -22.43
C GLU A 417 -9.52 27.87 -21.74
N GLU A 418 -9.59 28.23 -20.45
CA GLU A 418 -8.39 28.49 -19.63
C GLU A 418 -7.55 27.22 -19.45
N LEU A 419 -8.18 26.12 -19.02
CA LEU A 419 -7.50 24.83 -18.86
C LEU A 419 -6.93 24.30 -20.16
N ARG A 420 -7.63 24.45 -21.29
CA ARG A 420 -7.11 24.07 -22.62
C ARG A 420 -5.74 24.69 -22.86
N LYS A 421 -5.60 26.00 -22.66
CA LYS A 421 -4.32 26.72 -22.86
C LYS A 421 -3.21 26.20 -21.94
N ILE A 422 -3.56 25.90 -20.69
CA ILE A 422 -2.60 25.35 -19.72
C ILE A 422 -2.17 23.95 -20.15
N ILE A 423 -3.11 23.07 -20.47
CA ILE A 423 -2.84 21.69 -20.90
C ILE A 423 -1.99 21.69 -22.17
N GLU A 424 -2.37 22.46 -23.20
CA GLU A 424 -1.64 22.51 -24.48
C GLU A 424 -0.20 23.02 -24.30
N LYS A 425 0.05 23.87 -23.30
CA LYS A 425 1.36 24.43 -22.99
C LYS A 425 2.22 23.49 -22.13
N GLU A 426 1.63 22.84 -21.14
CA GLU A 426 2.36 22.11 -20.09
C GLU A 426 2.41 20.59 -20.34
N ALA A 427 1.51 20.03 -21.15
CA ALA A 427 1.53 18.60 -21.48
C ALA A 427 2.83 18.23 -22.22
N MET A 428 3.42 17.08 -21.86
CA MET A 428 4.61 16.56 -22.55
C MET A 428 4.29 16.17 -24.00
N ALA A 429 3.08 15.67 -24.24
CA ALA A 429 2.57 15.41 -25.56
C ALA A 429 1.04 15.46 -25.56
N TRP A 430 0.45 15.92 -26.65
CA TRP A 430 -1.00 15.86 -26.83
C TRP A 430 -1.38 15.84 -28.30
N SER A 431 -2.59 15.39 -28.59
CA SER A 431 -3.17 15.47 -29.92
C SER A 431 -4.70 15.44 -29.82
N VAL A 432 -5.34 15.97 -30.86
CA VAL A 432 -6.78 15.93 -31.03
C VAL A 432 -7.10 15.45 -32.44
N ALA A 433 -7.98 14.46 -32.55
CA ALA A 433 -8.44 13.91 -33.81
C ALA A 433 -9.96 13.99 -33.90
N SER A 434 -10.48 14.09 -35.13
CA SER A 434 -11.91 14.09 -35.40
C SER A 434 -12.28 13.00 -36.40
N ILE A 435 -13.48 12.45 -36.23
CA ILE A 435 -14.14 11.55 -37.18
C ILE A 435 -15.42 12.23 -37.66
N ASP A 436 -15.53 12.48 -38.96
CA ASP A 436 -16.66 13.19 -39.55
C ASP A 436 -17.97 12.39 -39.51
N ALA A 437 -19.09 13.07 -39.75
CA ALA A 437 -20.42 12.49 -39.71
C ALA A 437 -20.62 11.33 -40.72
N GLY A 438 -20.04 11.42 -41.91
CA GLY A 438 -20.15 10.38 -42.93
C GLY A 438 -19.35 9.13 -42.57
N GLU A 439 -18.19 9.28 -41.93
CA GLU A 439 -17.48 8.16 -41.34
C GLU A 439 -18.24 7.56 -40.14
N ILE A 440 -18.79 8.38 -39.23
CA ILE A 440 -19.63 7.92 -38.11
C ILE A 440 -20.80 7.07 -38.63
N ASP A 441 -21.49 7.52 -39.68
CA ASP A 441 -22.63 6.80 -40.25
C ASP A 441 -22.24 5.43 -40.82
N ARG A 442 -21.02 5.29 -41.35
CA ARG A 442 -20.51 4.02 -41.90
C ARG A 442 -20.11 3.02 -40.82
N ILE A 443 -19.49 3.48 -39.73
CA ILE A 443 -18.87 2.58 -38.74
C ILE A 443 -19.58 2.55 -37.39
N ASN A 444 -20.64 3.35 -37.21
CA ASN A 444 -21.33 3.68 -35.96
C ASN A 444 -20.51 4.51 -34.96
N ILE A 445 -21.21 5.17 -34.04
CA ILE A 445 -20.60 6.12 -33.10
C ILE A 445 -19.58 5.49 -32.14
N LEU A 446 -19.81 4.26 -31.68
CA LEU A 446 -18.88 3.61 -30.75
C LEU A 446 -17.53 3.36 -31.44
N ASN A 447 -17.55 2.81 -32.65
CA ASN A 447 -16.32 2.54 -33.38
C ASN A 447 -15.66 3.84 -33.88
N ALA A 448 -16.45 4.87 -34.20
CA ALA A 448 -15.93 6.18 -34.51
C ALA A 448 -15.19 6.80 -33.32
N SER A 449 -15.74 6.74 -32.10
CA SER A 449 -15.04 7.20 -30.90
C SER A 449 -13.71 6.48 -30.68
N ILE A 450 -13.71 5.14 -30.76
CA ILE A 450 -12.49 4.34 -30.60
C ILE A 450 -11.47 4.67 -31.69
N LYS A 451 -11.92 4.82 -32.95
CA LYS A 451 -11.07 5.21 -34.07
C LYS A 451 -10.50 6.62 -33.88
N GLY A 452 -11.29 7.54 -33.34
CA GLY A 452 -10.85 8.89 -33.00
C GLY A 452 -9.72 8.85 -31.97
N MET A 453 -9.88 8.08 -30.89
CA MET A 453 -8.84 7.91 -29.88
C MET A 453 -7.57 7.26 -30.44
N HIS A 454 -7.71 6.23 -31.29
CA HIS A 454 -6.56 5.64 -32.00
C HIS A 454 -5.85 6.67 -32.89
N ARG A 455 -6.59 7.47 -33.66
CA ARG A 455 -6.01 8.56 -34.48
C ARG A 455 -5.33 9.63 -33.62
N ALA A 456 -5.85 9.92 -32.43
CA ALA A 456 -5.19 10.83 -31.50
C ALA A 456 -3.84 10.21 -31.05
N LEU A 457 -3.85 8.96 -30.59
CA LEU A 457 -2.61 8.24 -30.22
C LEU A 457 -1.60 8.15 -31.38
N ASP A 458 -2.05 7.93 -32.62
CA ASP A 458 -1.19 7.88 -33.80
C ASP A 458 -0.44 9.21 -34.04
N ASN A 459 -1.11 10.33 -33.71
CA ASN A 459 -0.65 11.70 -33.91
C ASN A 459 -0.06 12.35 -32.65
N LEU A 460 0.13 11.57 -31.58
CA LEU A 460 0.64 12.06 -30.31
C LEU A 460 2.10 12.51 -30.48
N LYS A 461 2.35 13.81 -30.23
CA LYS A 461 3.66 14.44 -30.43
C LYS A 461 4.02 15.33 -29.26
N ASP A 462 5.31 15.44 -28.99
CA ASP A 462 5.85 16.38 -28.03
C ASP A 462 5.98 17.81 -28.60
N SER A 463 6.52 18.72 -27.78
CA SER A 463 6.72 20.12 -28.17
C SER A 463 7.70 20.31 -29.33
N ASP A 464 8.59 19.37 -29.57
CA ASP A 464 9.56 19.38 -30.68
C ASP A 464 8.99 18.75 -31.95
N GLY A 465 7.79 18.16 -31.87
CA GLY A 465 7.09 17.52 -32.98
C GLY A 465 7.45 16.05 -33.18
N GLU A 466 8.22 15.47 -32.26
CA GLU A 466 8.62 14.08 -32.26
C GLU A 466 7.48 13.18 -31.76
N LYS A 467 7.38 11.98 -32.33
CA LYS A 467 6.30 11.06 -32.00
C LYS A 467 6.51 10.45 -30.62
N VAL A 468 5.50 10.56 -29.76
CA VAL A 468 5.50 9.94 -28.42
C VAL A 468 4.71 8.64 -28.45
N ILE A 469 5.31 7.56 -27.96
CA ILE A 469 4.67 6.25 -27.84
C ILE A 469 4.38 6.00 -26.36
N PRO A 470 3.10 5.87 -25.96
CA PRO A 470 2.75 5.60 -24.58
C PRO A 470 3.09 4.16 -24.19
N SER A 471 3.56 4.01 -22.95
CA SER A 471 3.79 2.72 -22.30
C SER A 471 2.49 2.13 -21.76
N ILE A 472 1.51 2.98 -21.42
CA ILE A 472 0.18 2.58 -20.97
C ILE A 472 -0.88 3.63 -21.34
N ILE A 473 -2.10 3.17 -21.63
CA ILE A 473 -3.23 4.03 -22.03
C ILE A 473 -4.37 3.92 -21.01
N PHE A 474 -4.87 5.07 -20.55
CA PHE A 474 -6.05 5.19 -19.71
C PHE A 474 -7.19 5.83 -20.52
N VAL A 475 -8.35 5.19 -20.55
CA VAL A 475 -9.48 5.58 -21.41
C VAL A 475 -10.73 5.81 -20.58
N ASP A 476 -11.47 6.91 -20.79
CA ASP A 476 -12.79 7.05 -20.16
C ASP A 476 -13.79 6.00 -20.69
N GLY A 477 -14.57 5.42 -19.78
CA GLY A 477 -15.62 4.47 -20.09
C GLY A 477 -15.24 3.02 -19.86
N ASN A 478 -15.89 2.11 -20.59
CA ASN A 478 -15.78 0.65 -20.39
C ASN A 478 -15.46 -0.12 -21.68
N ARG A 479 -15.13 0.57 -22.76
CA ARG A 479 -14.87 -0.04 -24.08
C ARG A 479 -13.73 0.68 -24.78
N PHE A 480 -12.71 -0.09 -25.11
CA PHE A 480 -11.62 0.30 -25.99
C PHE A 480 -11.20 -0.93 -26.78
N ARG A 481 -10.61 -0.74 -27.97
CA ARG A 481 -9.98 -1.82 -28.72
C ARG A 481 -8.47 -1.69 -28.53
N SER A 482 -7.78 -2.81 -28.40
CA SER A 482 -6.32 -2.83 -28.26
C SER A 482 -5.66 -1.94 -29.30
N TYR A 483 -4.70 -1.14 -28.84
CA TYR A 483 -3.89 -0.25 -29.67
C TYR A 483 -2.51 -0.87 -29.80
N GLY A 484 -2.30 -1.65 -30.86
CA GLY A 484 -1.13 -2.52 -30.99
C GLY A 484 -0.98 -3.43 -29.76
N GLU A 485 0.24 -3.49 -29.23
CA GLU A 485 0.59 -4.23 -28.01
C GLU A 485 0.55 -3.34 -26.75
N THR A 486 0.21 -2.05 -26.87
CA THR A 486 0.22 -1.14 -25.70
C THR A 486 -0.92 -1.50 -24.74
N PRO A 487 -0.62 -1.77 -23.45
CA PRO A 487 -1.64 -2.08 -22.47
C PRO A 487 -2.58 -0.88 -22.24
N HIS A 488 -3.84 -1.17 -21.95
CA HIS A 488 -4.84 -0.14 -21.70
C HIS A 488 -5.81 -0.50 -20.57
N HIS A 489 -6.31 0.53 -19.89
CA HIS A 489 -7.33 0.43 -18.87
C HIS A 489 -8.52 1.35 -19.18
N CYS A 490 -9.71 0.76 -19.27
CA CYS A 490 -10.95 1.52 -19.36
C CYS A 490 -11.46 1.85 -17.95
N ILE A 491 -11.65 3.13 -17.66
CA ILE A 491 -12.07 3.61 -16.35
C ILE A 491 -13.39 4.36 -16.51
N VAL A 492 -14.46 3.80 -15.95
CA VAL A 492 -15.77 4.45 -15.96
C VAL A 492 -15.72 5.74 -15.14
N LYS A 493 -16.07 6.88 -15.77
CA LYS A 493 -15.93 8.23 -15.20
C LYS A 493 -14.48 8.52 -14.84
N GLY A 494 -13.58 8.17 -15.76
CA GLY A 494 -12.14 8.34 -15.63
C GLY A 494 -11.76 9.82 -15.61
N ASP A 495 -12.49 10.67 -16.31
CA ASP A 495 -12.36 12.13 -16.34
C ASP A 495 -12.56 12.79 -14.96
N GLY A 496 -13.35 12.18 -14.08
CA GLY A 496 -13.51 12.58 -12.68
C GLY A 496 -12.58 11.87 -11.70
N LYS A 497 -11.61 11.07 -12.18
CA LYS A 497 -10.70 10.25 -11.34
C LYS A 497 -9.23 10.46 -11.68
N LEU A 498 -8.85 10.41 -12.94
CA LEU A 498 -7.47 10.53 -13.42
C LEU A 498 -7.23 11.84 -14.15
N SER A 499 -6.12 12.50 -13.83
CA SER A 499 -5.71 13.78 -14.40
C SER A 499 -5.51 13.71 -15.92
N CYS A 500 -4.88 12.65 -16.42
CA CYS A 500 -4.63 12.48 -17.86
C CYS A 500 -5.92 12.33 -18.67
N ILE A 501 -6.91 11.57 -18.16
CA ILE A 501 -8.23 11.44 -18.81
C ILE A 501 -8.98 12.77 -18.73
N ALA A 502 -8.96 13.45 -17.58
CA ALA A 502 -9.60 14.77 -17.41
C ALA A 502 -9.05 15.79 -18.43
N ALA A 503 -7.73 15.81 -18.62
CA ALA A 503 -7.08 16.68 -19.59
C ALA A 503 -7.51 16.35 -21.03
N ALA A 504 -7.55 15.06 -21.39
CA ALA A 504 -8.06 14.61 -22.69
C ALA A 504 -9.53 15.01 -22.90
N SER A 505 -10.38 14.89 -21.88
CA SER A 505 -11.77 15.33 -21.91
C SER A 505 -11.91 16.81 -22.27
N ILE A 506 -11.09 17.65 -21.63
CA ILE A 506 -11.09 19.10 -21.84
C ILE A 506 -10.64 19.43 -23.27
N LEU A 507 -9.55 18.83 -23.76
CA LEU A 507 -9.08 19.08 -25.13
C LEU A 507 -10.10 18.61 -26.18
N ALA A 508 -10.62 17.39 -26.05
CA ALA A 508 -11.63 16.86 -26.96
C ALA A 508 -12.87 17.77 -27.02
N LYS A 509 -13.33 18.25 -25.85
CA LYS A 509 -14.51 19.11 -25.74
C LYS A 509 -14.29 20.51 -26.29
N THR A 510 -13.18 21.16 -25.95
CA THR A 510 -12.92 22.55 -26.36
C THR A 510 -12.64 22.69 -27.85
N HIS A 511 -11.83 21.79 -28.42
CA HIS A 511 -11.58 21.74 -29.86
C HIS A 511 -12.87 21.44 -30.65
N ARG A 512 -13.73 20.55 -30.13
CA ARG A 512 -15.03 20.29 -30.75
C ARG A 512 -15.92 21.52 -30.72
N ASP A 513 -16.04 22.17 -29.56
CA ASP A 513 -16.92 23.33 -29.42
C ASP A 513 -16.45 24.47 -30.32
N GLU A 514 -15.15 24.69 -30.45
CA GLU A 514 -14.56 25.62 -31.42
C GLU A 514 -14.94 25.27 -32.87
N TYR A 515 -14.78 24.01 -33.28
CA TYR A 515 -15.21 23.55 -34.61
C TYR A 515 -16.70 23.76 -34.86
N MET A 516 -17.54 23.45 -33.86
CA MET A 516 -18.99 23.63 -33.96
C MET A 516 -19.38 25.11 -34.13
N ARG A 517 -18.70 26.04 -33.44
CA ARG A 517 -18.91 27.49 -33.62
C ARG A 517 -18.55 27.95 -35.04
N GLN A 518 -17.49 27.39 -35.63
CA GLN A 518 -17.08 27.71 -37.00
C GLN A 518 -18.16 27.31 -38.02
N ILE A 519 -18.64 26.06 -37.96
CA ILE A 519 -19.68 25.59 -38.90
C ILE A 519 -21.07 26.15 -38.60
N ALA A 520 -21.32 26.65 -37.39
CA ALA A 520 -22.57 27.34 -37.05
C ALA A 520 -22.79 28.60 -37.91
N ALA A 521 -21.71 29.27 -38.33
CA ALA A 521 -21.79 30.43 -39.22
C ALA A 521 -22.31 30.08 -40.62
N GLU A 522 -22.06 28.85 -41.11
CA GLU A 522 -22.55 28.37 -42.40
C GLU A 522 -24.05 28.00 -42.34
N TYR A 523 -24.51 27.53 -41.18
CA TYR A 523 -25.88 27.06 -40.98
C TYR A 523 -26.50 27.66 -39.71
N PRO A 524 -26.69 28.98 -39.65
CA PRO A 524 -27.15 29.69 -38.44
C PRO A 524 -28.53 29.24 -37.96
N GLN A 525 -29.39 28.75 -38.87
CA GLN A 525 -30.74 28.32 -38.58
C GLN A 525 -30.85 27.11 -37.65
N TYR A 526 -29.77 26.36 -37.42
CA TYR A 526 -29.75 25.22 -36.48
C TYR A 526 -29.23 25.59 -35.08
N GLU A 527 -28.89 26.87 -34.84
CA GLU A 527 -28.40 27.41 -33.56
C GLU A 527 -27.23 26.62 -32.94
N TRP A 528 -26.33 26.09 -33.77
CA TRP A 528 -25.21 25.27 -33.29
C TRP A 528 -24.21 26.02 -32.41
N GLU A 529 -24.18 27.35 -32.47
CA GLU A 529 -23.40 28.20 -31.56
C GLU A 529 -23.83 28.06 -30.09
N GLU A 530 -25.11 27.77 -29.83
CA GLU A 530 -25.62 27.59 -28.47
C GLU A 530 -25.73 26.10 -28.12
N ASN A 531 -26.31 25.30 -29.03
CA ASN A 531 -26.63 23.91 -28.73
C ASN A 531 -25.51 22.91 -29.06
N MET A 532 -24.41 23.32 -29.69
CA MET A 532 -23.26 22.46 -30.06
C MET A 532 -23.66 21.18 -30.84
N ALA A 533 -24.75 21.27 -31.61
CA ALA A 533 -25.42 20.19 -32.34
C ALA A 533 -26.00 19.06 -31.46
N TYR A 534 -26.23 19.30 -30.16
CA TYR A 534 -27.00 18.38 -29.33
C TYR A 534 -28.48 18.32 -29.76
N PRO A 535 -29.22 17.25 -29.44
CA PRO A 535 -30.62 17.05 -29.85
C PRO A 535 -31.61 17.91 -29.06
N THR A 536 -31.43 19.23 -29.05
CA THR A 536 -32.37 20.19 -28.45
C THR A 536 -33.66 20.27 -29.28
N ALA A 537 -34.74 20.77 -28.67
CA ALA A 537 -36.02 20.96 -29.36
C ALA A 537 -35.83 21.84 -30.60
N LYS A 538 -35.18 22.99 -30.44
CA LYS A 538 -34.87 23.92 -31.53
C LYS A 538 -34.06 23.28 -32.66
N HIS A 539 -33.07 22.46 -32.36
CA HIS A 539 -32.28 21.79 -33.40
C HIS A 539 -33.14 20.79 -34.19
N LYS A 540 -34.01 20.03 -33.53
CA LYS A 540 -34.93 19.11 -34.21
C LYS A 540 -35.99 19.83 -35.04
N GLU A 541 -36.49 20.97 -34.55
CA GLU A 541 -37.41 21.84 -35.29
C GLU A 541 -36.74 22.42 -36.53
N ALA A 542 -35.50 22.89 -36.41
CA ALA A 542 -34.70 23.36 -37.54
C ALA A 542 -34.45 22.26 -38.58
N ILE A 543 -34.19 21.02 -38.15
CA ILE A 543 -34.12 19.86 -39.06
C ILE A 543 -35.43 19.64 -39.81
N ALA A 544 -36.57 19.74 -39.11
CA ALA A 544 -37.89 19.58 -39.73
C ALA A 544 -38.20 20.69 -40.74
N LEU A 545 -37.75 21.92 -40.48
CA LEU A 545 -38.06 23.10 -41.29
C LEU A 545 -37.09 23.29 -42.47
N TYR A 546 -35.79 23.02 -42.27
CA TYR A 546 -34.73 23.33 -43.22
C TYR A 546 -34.03 22.09 -43.80
N GLY A 547 -34.38 20.89 -43.32
CA GLY A 547 -33.82 19.63 -43.79
C GLY A 547 -32.48 19.26 -43.16
N LEU A 548 -31.74 18.37 -43.84
CA LEU A 548 -30.43 17.90 -43.38
C LEU A 548 -29.30 18.63 -44.10
N THR A 549 -28.19 18.78 -43.39
CA THR A 549 -26.92 19.30 -43.94
C THR A 549 -25.90 18.17 -44.08
N PRO A 550 -24.76 18.38 -44.78
CA PRO A 550 -23.66 17.42 -44.84
C PRO A 550 -23.08 17.03 -43.48
N TYR A 551 -23.26 17.87 -42.46
CA TYR A 551 -22.77 17.62 -41.10
C TYR A 551 -23.69 16.73 -40.27
N HIS A 552 -24.94 16.50 -40.68
CA HIS A 552 -25.89 15.67 -39.93
C HIS A 552 -25.54 14.18 -40.04
N ARG A 553 -25.61 13.47 -38.91
CA ARG A 553 -25.38 12.03 -38.80
C ARG A 553 -26.65 11.28 -39.15
N ARG A 554 -26.72 10.74 -40.36
CA ARG A 554 -27.93 10.11 -40.91
C ARG A 554 -28.30 8.80 -40.20
N SER A 555 -27.33 8.18 -39.52
CA SER A 555 -27.54 6.98 -38.71
C SER A 555 -28.22 7.26 -37.36
N PHE A 556 -28.30 8.53 -36.93
CA PHE A 556 -28.92 8.93 -35.68
C PHE A 556 -30.42 9.19 -35.85
N ASN A 557 -31.17 9.18 -34.74
CA ASN A 557 -32.57 9.56 -34.77
C ASN A 557 -32.74 11.09 -34.82
N LEU A 558 -32.81 11.63 -36.03
CA LEU A 558 -32.81 13.07 -36.31
C LEU A 558 -34.20 13.74 -36.14
N THR A 559 -35.27 12.95 -36.04
CA THR A 559 -36.64 13.46 -35.91
C THR A 559 -37.28 13.02 -34.60
N CYS A 560 -38.23 13.81 -34.10
CA CYS A 560 -39.17 13.30 -33.10
C CYS A 560 -40.08 12.29 -33.80
N ARG A 561 -39.82 10.98 -33.65
CA ARG A 561 -40.89 9.99 -33.82
C ARG A 561 -41.90 10.21 -32.70
N GLN A 562 -42.82 11.15 -32.91
CA GLN A 562 -44.08 11.11 -32.20
C GLN A 562 -44.79 9.86 -32.72
N LEU A 563 -44.92 8.85 -31.86
CA LEU A 563 -45.97 7.85 -32.04
C LEU A 563 -47.28 8.65 -32.04
N ASN A 564 -47.79 8.95 -33.23
CA ASN A 564 -49.18 9.37 -33.41
C ASN A 564 -50.04 8.15 -33.09
N LEU A 565 -50.27 7.89 -31.80
CA LEU A 565 -51.42 7.15 -31.32
C LEU A 565 -52.62 8.11 -31.37
N HIS A 566 -53.08 8.38 -32.58
CA HIS A 566 -54.41 8.93 -32.78
C HIS A 566 -55.31 7.81 -33.30
N ILE A 567 -56.06 7.25 -32.33
CA ILE A 567 -57.38 6.61 -32.38
C ILE A 567 -57.61 5.53 -33.44
#